data_AF-A0A951T1J0-F1
#
_entry.id   AF-A0A951T1J0-F1
#
_cell.length_a   1.000
_cell.length_b   1.000
_cell.length_c   1.000
_cell.angle_alpha   90.00
_cell.angle_beta   90.00
_cell.angle_gamma   90.00
#
_symmetry.space_group_name_H-M   'P 1'
#
loop_
_entity.id
_entity.type
_entity.pdbx_description
1 polymer ?
#
loop_
_entity_poly.entity_id
_entity_poly.type
_entity_poly.pdbx_seq_one_letter_code
_entity_poly.pdbx_strand_id
1 'polypeptide(L)'
;WGSKRTGPDLWHEASLRDNAAWHIAHLKDPQSTSRGSIMPAYPHLFQEKVDGKQIQANMRALKTIGVPYSDEDIKFAPALLAGKTKGDVLVAYLLKLGRDQKGKANN
;
A
#
# COMPACT_ATOMS: atom_id res chain seq x y z
N TRP A 1 -13.25 8.39 -0.48
CA TRP A 1 -12.89 8.33 -1.91
C TRP A 1 -12.17 9.61 -2.30
N GLY A 2 -11.48 9.63 -3.45
CA GLY A 2 -10.81 10.85 -3.93
C GLY A 2 -11.82 11.88 -4.45
N SER A 3 -11.50 13.17 -4.30
CA SER A 3 -12.32 14.29 -4.79
C SER A 3 -11.76 14.97 -6.04
N LYS A 4 -10.52 14.66 -6.43
CA LYS A 4 -9.83 15.21 -7.61
C LYS A 4 -8.94 14.15 -8.27
N ARG A 5 -8.79 14.25 -9.59
CA ARG A 5 -7.93 13.40 -10.42
C ARG A 5 -6.85 14.22 -11.10
N THR A 6 -5.71 14.38 -10.43
CA THR A 6 -4.48 14.87 -11.06
C THR A 6 -3.75 13.74 -11.80
N GLY A 7 -3.81 12.52 -11.23
CA GLY A 7 -3.45 11.27 -11.91
C GLY A 7 -4.67 10.36 -12.07
N PRO A 8 -4.47 9.14 -12.61
CA PRO A 8 -5.52 8.14 -12.73
C PRO A 8 -6.13 7.71 -11.39
N ASP A 9 -7.31 7.09 -11.46
CA ASP A 9 -7.98 6.49 -10.31
C ASP A 9 -7.28 5.21 -9.85
N LEU A 10 -7.15 5.00 -8.54
CA LEU A 10 -6.39 3.88 -7.97
C LEU A 10 -7.26 2.71 -7.48
N TRP A 11 -8.60 2.79 -7.57
CA TRP A 11 -9.47 1.76 -6.98
C TRP A 11 -9.14 0.36 -7.50
N HIS A 12 -8.89 0.20 -8.79
CA HIS A 12 -8.58 -1.09 -9.41
C HIS A 12 -7.11 -1.23 -9.84
N GLU A 13 -6.19 -0.53 -9.17
CA GLU A 13 -4.79 -0.45 -9.58
C GLU A 13 -4.15 -1.83 -9.75
N ALA A 14 -4.43 -2.78 -8.86
CA ALA A 14 -3.84 -4.12 -8.92
C ALA A 14 -4.30 -4.96 -10.13
N SER A 15 -5.37 -4.55 -10.82
CA SER A 15 -5.81 -5.17 -12.09
C SER A 15 -5.21 -4.51 -13.32
N LEU A 16 -4.79 -3.24 -13.20
CA LEU A 16 -4.20 -2.46 -14.29
C LEU A 16 -2.67 -2.60 -14.30
N ARG A 17 -2.05 -2.62 -13.12
CA ARG A 17 -0.61 -2.75 -12.89
C ARG A 17 -0.36 -3.72 -11.74
N ASP A 18 -0.24 -5.00 -12.07
CA ASP A 18 0.02 -6.08 -11.11
C ASP A 18 1.53 -6.34 -10.86
N ASN A 19 2.41 -5.63 -11.56
CA ASN A 19 3.85 -5.80 -11.46
C ASN A 19 4.48 -4.89 -10.38
N ALA A 20 4.95 -5.51 -9.30
CA ALA A 20 5.66 -4.82 -8.21
C ALA A 20 6.88 -4.02 -8.69
N ALA A 21 7.66 -4.53 -9.65
CA ALA A 21 8.84 -3.85 -10.15
C ALA A 21 8.49 -2.55 -10.89
N TRP A 22 7.36 -2.54 -11.62
CA TRP A 22 6.86 -1.33 -12.25
C TRP A 22 6.49 -0.27 -11.22
N HIS A 23 5.79 -0.66 -10.15
CA HIS A 23 5.44 0.27 -9.06
C HIS A 23 6.67 0.86 -8.38
N ILE A 24 7.70 0.03 -8.12
CA ILE A 24 8.96 0.49 -7.55
C ILE A 24 9.64 1.51 -8.47
N ALA A 25 9.75 1.20 -9.76
CA ALA A 25 10.36 2.10 -10.74
C ALA A 25 9.55 3.40 -10.87
N HIS A 26 8.23 3.30 -10.97
CA HIS A 26 7.34 4.45 -11.11
C HIS A 26 7.38 5.36 -9.88
N LEU A 27 7.40 4.81 -8.66
CA LEU A 27 7.52 5.60 -7.43
C LEU A 27 8.89 6.26 -7.29
N LYS A 28 9.97 5.63 -7.78
CA LYS A 28 11.32 6.21 -7.73
C LYS A 28 11.53 7.31 -8.78
N ASP A 29 11.07 7.07 -9.99
CA ASP A 29 11.13 8.01 -11.11
C ASP A 29 9.89 7.82 -12.01
N PRO A 30 8.86 8.65 -11.83
CA PRO A 30 7.62 8.53 -12.59
C PRO A 30 7.79 8.72 -14.09
N GLN A 31 8.79 9.50 -14.52
CA GLN A 31 9.02 9.79 -15.93
C GLN A 31 9.71 8.62 -16.66
N SER A 32 10.43 7.76 -15.93
CA SER A 32 11.06 6.57 -16.49
C SER A 32 10.06 5.54 -17.01
N THR A 33 8.91 5.41 -16.36
CA THR A 33 7.86 4.46 -16.75
C THR A 33 6.70 5.11 -17.50
N SER A 34 6.46 6.41 -17.28
CA SER A 34 5.38 7.19 -17.87
C SER A 34 5.90 8.57 -18.29
N ARG A 35 6.35 8.67 -19.55
CA ARG A 35 6.88 9.92 -20.10
C ARG A 35 5.88 11.07 -19.96
N GLY A 36 6.31 12.20 -19.41
CA GLY A 36 5.46 13.37 -19.17
C GLY A 36 4.59 13.27 -17.91
N SER A 37 4.80 12.26 -17.05
CA SER A 37 4.15 12.20 -15.74
C SER A 37 4.48 13.42 -14.89
N ILE A 38 3.44 14.04 -14.31
CA ILE A 38 3.55 15.14 -13.35
C ILE A 38 3.60 14.64 -11.90
N MET A 39 3.57 13.33 -11.68
CA MET A 39 3.67 12.75 -10.35
C MET A 39 5.05 13.07 -9.74
N PRO A 40 5.13 13.52 -8.47
CA PRO A 40 6.41 13.67 -7.79
C PRO A 40 7.12 12.33 -7.61
N ALA A 41 8.45 12.36 -7.59
CA ALA A 41 9.27 11.20 -7.27
C ALA A 41 9.33 10.96 -5.74
N TYR A 42 9.23 9.70 -5.32
CA TYR A 42 9.26 9.26 -3.91
C TYR A 42 10.38 8.23 -3.60
N PRO A 43 11.65 8.44 -4.02
CA PRO A 43 12.71 7.46 -3.79
C PRO A 43 13.06 7.27 -2.31
N HIS A 44 12.84 8.28 -1.46
CA HIS A 44 13.09 8.23 -0.02
C HIS A 44 12.28 7.13 0.69
N LEU A 45 11.10 6.77 0.17
CA LEU A 45 10.27 5.70 0.74
C LEU A 45 11.00 4.34 0.73
N PHE A 46 11.94 4.13 -0.19
CA PHE A 46 12.75 2.91 -0.28
C PHE A 46 14.03 2.97 0.57
N GLN A 47 14.23 4.05 1.32
CA GLN A 47 15.32 4.22 2.28
C GLN A 47 14.80 4.18 3.72
N GLU A 48 13.55 4.63 3.92
CA GLU A 48 12.89 4.66 5.21
C GLU A 48 12.33 3.29 5.61
N LYS A 49 12.77 2.78 6.76
CA LYS A 49 12.22 1.55 7.35
C LYS A 49 10.82 1.79 7.93
N VAL A 50 10.01 0.74 7.93
CA VAL A 50 8.70 0.75 8.60
C VAL A 50 8.88 0.59 10.10
N ASP A 51 8.16 1.39 10.88
CA ASP A 51 8.10 1.23 12.34
C ASP A 51 6.99 0.25 12.74
N GLY A 52 7.41 -0.97 13.09
CA GLY A 52 6.49 -2.01 13.55
C GLY A 52 5.70 -1.64 14.81
N LYS A 53 6.25 -0.82 15.71
CA LYS A 53 5.54 -0.38 16.92
C LYS A 53 4.37 0.54 16.55
N GLN A 54 4.62 1.49 15.65
CA GLN A 54 3.56 2.37 15.14
C GLN A 54 2.45 1.58 14.45
N ILE A 55 2.80 0.55 13.67
CA ILE A 55 1.79 -0.31 13.02
C ILE A 55 0.94 -1.07 14.05
N GLN A 56 1.55 -1.63 15.09
CA GLN A 56 0.80 -2.28 16.17
C GLN A 56 -0.17 -1.32 16.87
N ALA A 57 0.27 -0.09 17.15
CA ALA A 57 -0.58 0.94 17.74
C ALA A 57 -1.78 1.27 16.82
N ASN A 58 -1.52 1.43 15.52
CA ASN A 58 -2.57 1.67 14.53
C ASN A 58 -3.56 0.49 14.43
N MET A 59 -3.07 -0.75 14.41
CA MET A 59 -3.93 -1.94 14.37
C MET A 59 -4.83 -2.06 15.61
N ARG A 60 -4.31 -1.73 16.80
CA ARG A 60 -5.12 -1.65 18.03
C ARG A 60 -6.21 -0.59 17.93
N ALA A 61 -5.88 0.60 17.45
CA ALA A 61 -6.86 1.66 17.23
C ALA A 61 -7.93 1.24 16.19
N LEU A 62 -7.53 0.58 15.09
CA LEU A 62 -8.47 0.05 14.11
C LEU A 62 -9.36 -1.06 14.69
N LYS A 63 -8.82 -1.90 15.57
CA LYS A 63 -9.60 -2.90 16.32
C LYS A 63 -10.68 -2.24 17.18
N THR A 64 -10.40 -1.10 17.82
CA THR A 64 -11.41 -0.38 18.63
C THR A 64 -12.60 0.15 17.83
N ILE A 65 -12.41 0.44 16.54
CA ILE A 65 -13.49 0.91 15.65
C ILE A 65 -14.15 -0.24 14.85
N GLY A 66 -13.85 -1.49 15.19
CA GLY A 66 -14.52 -2.67 14.64
C GLY A 66 -13.81 -3.36 13.47
N VAL A 67 -12.56 -2.99 13.14
CA VAL A 67 -11.78 -3.78 12.17
C VAL A 67 -11.37 -5.11 12.84
N PRO A 68 -11.64 -6.27 12.23
CA PRO A 68 -11.50 -7.57 12.89
C PRO A 68 -10.04 -8.07 12.91
N TYR A 69 -9.16 -7.35 13.62
CA TYR A 69 -7.80 -7.80 13.90
C TYR A 69 -7.76 -8.72 15.12
N SER A 70 -7.12 -9.88 14.99
CA SER A 70 -6.81 -10.75 16.12
C SER A 70 -5.62 -10.21 16.93
N ASP A 71 -5.47 -10.65 18.18
CA ASP A 71 -4.30 -10.25 18.98
C ASP A 71 -3.01 -10.89 18.45
N GLU A 72 -3.14 -12.04 17.79
CA GLU A 72 -2.09 -12.71 17.03
C GLU A 72 -1.63 -11.84 15.86
N ASP A 73 -2.54 -11.30 15.04
CA ASP A 73 -2.20 -10.40 13.92
C ASP A 73 -1.35 -9.22 14.39
N ILE A 74 -1.77 -8.60 15.50
CA ILE A 74 -1.06 -7.46 16.11
C ILE A 74 0.31 -7.91 16.61
N LYS A 75 0.41 -9.06 17.28
CA LYS A 75 1.67 -9.58 17.80
C LYS A 75 2.68 -9.89 16.70
N PHE A 76 2.24 -10.49 15.59
CA PHE A 76 3.11 -10.90 14.49
C PHE A 76 3.45 -9.76 13.51
N ALA A 77 2.72 -8.64 13.52
CA ALA A 77 2.93 -7.53 12.59
C ALA A 77 4.40 -7.03 12.49
N PRO A 78 5.16 -6.80 13.59
CA PRO A 78 6.54 -6.34 13.48
C PRO A 78 7.47 -7.35 12.79
N ALA A 79 7.22 -8.65 12.98
CA ALA A 79 8.01 -9.70 12.35
C ALA A 79 7.78 -9.74 10.83
N LEU A 80 6.53 -9.55 10.38
CA LEU A 80 6.18 -9.49 8.96
C LEU A 80 6.79 -8.27 8.25
N LEU A 81 7.00 -7.19 9.00
CA LEU A 81 7.55 -5.92 8.51
C LEU A 81 9.08 -5.83 8.64
N ALA A 82 9.72 -6.84 9.22
CA ALA A 82 11.16 -6.83 9.44
C ALA A 82 11.92 -6.66 8.12
N GLY A 83 12.79 -5.65 8.07
CA GLY A 83 13.60 -5.34 6.89
C GLY A 83 12.82 -4.70 5.72
N LYS A 84 11.52 -4.43 5.86
CA LYS A 84 10.72 -3.76 4.83
C LYS A 84 10.83 -2.24 4.95
N THR A 85 10.86 -1.60 3.79
CA THR A 85 10.81 -0.14 3.66
C THR A 85 9.36 0.33 3.53
N LYS A 86 9.12 1.64 3.74
CA LYS A 86 7.80 2.23 3.51
C LYS A 86 7.35 2.04 2.06
N GLY A 87 8.28 2.11 1.11
CA GLY A 87 8.05 1.84 -0.30
C GLY A 87 7.55 0.42 -0.55
N ASP A 88 8.17 -0.58 0.07
CA ASP A 88 7.75 -1.99 -0.09
C ASP A 88 6.31 -2.22 0.38
N VAL A 89 5.95 -1.61 1.53
CA VAL A 89 4.59 -1.73 2.08
C VAL A 89 3.57 -0.96 1.23
N LEU A 90 3.93 0.21 0.69
CA LEU A 90 3.07 0.95 -0.22
C LEU A 90 2.80 0.16 -1.50
N VAL A 91 3.81 -0.48 -2.08
CA VAL A 91 3.65 -1.34 -3.25
C VAL A 91 2.72 -2.52 -2.93
N ALA A 92 2.90 -3.16 -1.77
CA ALA A 92 2.00 -4.23 -1.33
C ALA A 92 0.55 -3.76 -1.20
N TYR A 93 0.32 -2.54 -0.71
CA TYR A 93 -1.01 -1.93 -0.65
C TYR A 93 -1.61 -1.70 -2.04
N LEU A 94 -0.84 -1.12 -2.98
CA LEU A 94 -1.31 -0.88 -4.35
C LEU A 94 -1.71 -2.18 -5.06
N LEU A 95 -0.94 -3.25 -4.85
CA LEU A 95 -1.21 -4.58 -5.41
C LEU A 95 -2.41 -5.31 -4.76
N LYS A 96 -2.97 -4.74 -3.68
CA LYS A 96 -4.19 -5.24 -3.04
C LYS A 96 -5.44 -4.48 -3.51
N LEU A 97 -5.30 -3.23 -3.96
CA LEU A 97 -6.43 -2.40 -4.39
C LEU A 97 -7.24 -3.05 -5.52
N GLY A 98 -8.55 -3.18 -5.28
CA GLY A 98 -9.50 -3.75 -6.24
C GLY A 98 -9.60 -5.28 -6.23
N ARG A 99 -8.75 -5.99 -5.47
CA ARG A 99 -8.83 -7.46 -5.33
C ARG A 99 -9.72 -7.91 -4.16
N ASP A 100 -9.83 -7.08 -3.13
CA ASP A 100 -10.60 -7.39 -1.90
C ASP A 100 -12.12 -7.39 -2.07
N GLN A 101 -12.66 -6.95 -3.21
CA GLN A 101 -14.12 -6.89 -3.44
C GLN A 101 -14.74 -8.21 -3.92
N LYS A 102 -13.93 -9.21 -4.32
CA LYS A 102 -14.44 -10.48 -4.87
C LYS A 102 -15.19 -11.38 -3.86
N GLY A 103 -15.25 -11.00 -2.57
CA GLY A 103 -15.97 -11.75 -1.53
C GLY A 103 -17.39 -11.29 -1.21
N LYS A 104 -17.93 -10.25 -1.87
CA LYS A 104 -19.29 -9.71 -1.60
C LYS A 104 -20.28 -9.88 -2.76
N ALA A 105 -20.05 -10.84 -3.66
CA ALA A 105 -21.06 -11.30 -4.59
C ALA A 105 -21.44 -12.72 -4.17
N ASN A 106 -22.44 -12.83 -3.29
CA ASN A 106 -23.28 -13.99 -2.97
C ASN A 106 -23.90 -13.81 -1.57
N ASN A 107 -24.97 -13.01 -1.50
CA ASN A 107 -26.12 -13.25 -0.63
C ASN A 107 -27.33 -12.50 -1.21
#